data_AF-A0A7J8DPT0-F1
#
_entry.id   AF-A0A7J8DPT0-F1
#
_cell.length_a   1.000
_cell.length_b   1.000
_cell.length_c   1.000
_cell.angle_alpha   90.00
_cell.angle_beta   90.00
_cell.angle_gamma   90.00
#
_symmetry.space_group_name_H-M   'P 1'
#
loop_
_entity.id
_entity.type
_entity.pdbx_description
1 polymer ?
#
loop_
_entity_poly.entity_id
_entity_poly.type
_entity_poly.pdbx_seq_one_letter_code
_entity_poly.pdbx_strand_id
1 'polypeptide(L)'
;MDSSGSRDSDWVVVKEPVIKVAAIDNGLAFPLKHPDSWRAYPFYWAWLPQAKVPFSQEIKDLILPKISDPNFVKDLEEDLYELFKKDPGFDRGQFHKQIAVMRGQILNLTQALKDSKSPLHLVQMPPVIVETARSHQRSANESYTQSFQSRKPFFSWW
;
A
#
# COMPACT_ATOMS: atom_id res chain seq x y z
N MET A 1 -52.09 -37.97 16.91
CA MET A 1 -50.63 -38.20 17.11
C MET A 1 -49.96 -36.96 16.60
N ASP A 2 -49.47 -36.17 17.55
CA ASP A 2 -49.10 -34.78 17.40
C ASP A 2 -47.88 -34.55 16.52
N SER A 3 -47.96 -33.46 15.75
CA SER A 3 -46.90 -32.85 14.97
C SER A 3 -45.66 -32.60 15.84
N SER A 4 -44.59 -33.36 15.58
CA SER A 4 -43.27 -33.05 16.11
C SER A 4 -42.73 -31.82 15.39
N GLY A 5 -42.94 -30.66 16.00
CA GLY A 5 -42.45 -29.38 15.51
C GLY A 5 -40.93 -29.41 15.26
N SER A 6 -40.55 -29.02 14.05
CA SER A 6 -39.19 -28.57 13.76
C SER A 6 -38.90 -27.40 14.69
N ARG A 7 -37.99 -27.59 15.65
CA ARG A 7 -37.51 -26.52 16.51
C ARG A 7 -36.75 -25.54 15.62
N ASP A 8 -37.42 -24.47 15.22
CA ASP A 8 -36.79 -23.23 14.76
C ASP A 8 -35.80 -22.79 15.84
N SER A 9 -34.53 -23.15 15.62
CA SER A 9 -33.41 -22.71 16.43
C SER A 9 -32.82 -21.45 15.81
N ASP A 10 -33.69 -20.49 15.52
CA ASP A 10 -33.35 -19.17 14.96
C ASP A 10 -33.21 -18.10 16.09
N TRP A 11 -33.08 -18.58 17.34
CA TRP A 11 -33.02 -17.75 18.53
C TRP A 11 -31.63 -17.14 18.73
N VAL A 12 -31.54 -15.87 18.35
CA VAL A 12 -30.68 -14.81 18.93
C VAL A 12 -29.18 -15.01 18.77
N VAL A 13 -28.69 -14.98 17.53
CA VAL A 13 -27.31 -14.56 17.30
C VAL A 13 -27.26 -13.05 17.61
N VAL A 14 -26.86 -12.69 18.82
CA VAL A 14 -26.47 -11.32 19.13
C VAL A 14 -25.34 -11.00 18.17
N LYS A 15 -25.62 -10.13 17.18
CA LYS A 15 -24.64 -9.72 16.18
C LYS A 15 -23.41 -9.20 16.92
N GLU A 16 -22.26 -9.81 16.67
CA GLU A 16 -21.02 -9.42 17.33
C GLU A 16 -20.78 -7.92 17.18
N PRO A 17 -20.25 -7.25 18.24
CA PRO A 17 -20.00 -5.83 18.19
C PRO A 17 -19.04 -5.51 17.05
N VAL A 18 -19.48 -4.63 16.15
CA VAL A 18 -18.71 -4.27 14.96
C VAL A 18 -17.82 -3.07 15.28
N ILE A 19 -16.52 -3.20 15.03
CA ILE A 19 -15.55 -2.09 15.07
C ILE A 19 -15.14 -1.72 13.64
N LYS A 20 -14.99 -0.42 13.36
CA LYS A 20 -14.55 0.11 12.06
C LYS A 20 -13.56 1.25 12.24
N VAL A 21 -12.69 1.42 11.24
CA VAL A 21 -11.70 2.51 11.15
C VAL A 21 -12.01 3.38 9.92
N ALA A 22 -11.81 4.69 10.04
CA ALA A 22 -11.87 5.64 8.93
C ALA A 22 -10.53 6.36 8.77
N ALA A 23 -9.94 6.31 7.58
CA ALA A 23 -8.71 7.04 7.24
C ALA A 23 -9.07 8.41 6.64
N ILE A 24 -9.02 9.45 7.47
CA ILE A 24 -9.31 10.85 7.11
C ILE A 24 -8.02 11.66 6.98
N ASP A 25 -8.13 12.87 6.41
CA ASP A 25 -7.02 13.81 6.27
C ASP A 25 -5.81 13.27 5.47
N ASN A 26 -6.08 12.86 4.22
CA ASN A 26 -5.08 12.26 3.32
C ASN A 26 -4.40 13.30 2.39
N GLY A 27 -4.47 14.59 2.72
CA GLY A 27 -4.05 15.70 1.83
C GLY A 27 -2.54 15.82 1.61
N LEU A 28 -1.72 15.20 2.46
CA LEU A 28 -0.25 15.24 2.40
C LEU A 28 0.37 13.91 1.88
N ALA A 29 -0.36 13.19 1.04
CA ALA A 29 0.09 11.96 0.38
C ALA A 29 0.79 12.24 -0.97
N PHE A 30 1.23 11.17 -1.64
CA PHE A 30 1.85 11.21 -2.99
C PHE A 30 3.08 12.13 -3.13
N PRO A 31 4.16 11.89 -2.36
CA PRO A 31 5.36 12.73 -2.43
C PRO A 31 6.16 12.48 -3.72
N LEU A 32 6.89 13.51 -4.16
CA LEU A 32 7.78 13.44 -5.33
C LEU A 32 9.05 12.60 -5.11
N LYS A 33 9.44 12.41 -3.85
CA LYS A 33 10.59 11.61 -3.42
C LYS A 33 10.36 11.14 -2.00
N HIS A 34 11.11 10.13 -1.56
CA HIS A 34 11.19 9.82 -0.13
C HIS A 34 11.80 11.01 0.64
N PRO A 35 11.36 11.28 1.88
CA PRO A 35 11.97 12.31 2.71
C PRO A 35 13.48 12.11 2.88
N ASP A 36 14.24 13.20 2.88
CA ASP A 36 15.70 13.14 3.09
C ASP A 36 16.06 12.62 4.49
N SER A 37 15.18 12.88 5.47
CA SER A 37 15.22 12.30 6.81
C SER A 37 13.92 11.57 7.10
N TRP A 38 14.02 10.26 7.34
CA TRP A 38 12.87 9.42 7.69
C TRP A 38 12.16 9.88 8.98
N ARG A 39 12.86 10.62 9.87
CA ARG A 39 12.28 11.16 11.11
C ARG A 39 11.34 12.34 10.89
N ALA A 40 11.39 12.99 9.72
CA ALA A 40 10.57 14.17 9.46
C ALA A 40 9.09 13.81 9.23
N TYR A 41 8.82 12.61 8.68
CA TYR A 41 7.46 12.19 8.31
C TYR A 41 7.24 10.69 8.58
N PRO A 42 7.23 10.27 9.86
CA PRO A 42 7.05 8.87 10.18
C PRO A 42 5.58 8.43 10.11
N PHE A 43 5.36 7.13 9.90
CA PHE A 43 4.05 6.52 10.09
C PHE A 43 3.78 6.29 11.58
N TYR A 44 3.00 7.17 12.22
CA TYR A 44 2.78 7.12 13.67
C TYR A 44 2.21 5.80 14.19
N TRP A 45 1.39 5.11 13.39
CA TRP A 45 0.86 3.79 13.76
C TRP A 45 1.94 2.72 13.92
N ALA A 46 3.16 2.93 13.40
CA ALA A 46 4.27 1.99 13.52
C ALA A 46 4.75 1.79 14.97
N TRP A 47 4.51 2.77 15.85
CA TRP A 47 4.85 2.65 17.27
C TRP A 47 3.78 1.94 18.12
N LEU A 48 2.61 1.67 17.55
CA LEU A 48 1.56 0.94 18.24
C LEU A 48 1.89 -0.55 18.33
N PRO A 49 1.48 -1.26 19.40
CA PRO A 49 1.73 -2.69 19.54
C PRO A 49 1.12 -3.51 18.38
N GLN A 50 0.01 -3.04 17.80
CA GLN A 50 -0.64 -3.66 16.65
C GLN A 50 0.29 -3.77 15.43
N ALA A 51 1.23 -2.82 15.24
CA ALA A 51 2.16 -2.85 14.12
C ALA A 51 3.18 -4.00 14.20
N LYS A 52 3.30 -4.68 15.35
CA LYS A 52 4.15 -5.86 15.51
C LYS A 52 3.46 -7.16 15.08
N VAL A 53 2.14 -7.14 14.92
CA VAL A 53 1.36 -8.30 14.48
C VAL A 53 1.63 -8.54 12.99
N PRO A 54 2.00 -9.77 12.57
CA PRO A 54 2.15 -10.11 11.15
C PRO A 54 0.88 -9.85 10.34
N PHE A 55 1.05 -9.54 9.05
CA PHE A 55 -0.09 -9.44 8.13
C PHE A 55 -0.87 -10.76 8.09
N SER A 56 -2.19 -10.67 8.19
CA SER A 56 -3.10 -11.82 8.15
C SER A 56 -3.15 -12.44 6.75
N GLN A 57 -3.63 -13.68 6.65
CA GLN A 57 -3.87 -14.30 5.35
C GLN A 57 -4.96 -13.56 4.57
N GLU A 58 -5.98 -13.03 5.26
CA GLU A 58 -7.07 -12.24 4.66
C GLU A 58 -6.53 -11.02 3.88
N ILE A 59 -5.65 -10.20 4.48
CA ILE A 59 -5.10 -9.03 3.79
C ILE A 59 -4.17 -9.42 2.65
N LYS A 60 -3.46 -10.55 2.78
CA LYS A 60 -2.62 -11.10 1.72
C LYS A 60 -3.47 -11.51 0.52
N ASP A 61 -4.53 -12.28 0.74
CA ASP A 61 -5.44 -12.75 -0.31
C ASP A 61 -6.18 -11.60 -1.00
N LEU A 62 -6.50 -10.53 -0.25
CA LEU A 62 -7.15 -9.35 -0.80
C LEU A 62 -6.23 -8.47 -1.66
N ILE A 63 -4.97 -8.31 -1.25
CA ILE A 63 -4.07 -7.29 -1.81
C ILE A 63 -3.07 -7.89 -2.80
N LEU A 64 -2.45 -9.04 -2.51
CA LEU A 64 -1.39 -9.62 -3.35
C LEU A 64 -1.83 -9.85 -4.81
N PRO A 65 -3.02 -10.41 -5.10
CA PRO A 65 -3.44 -10.63 -6.48
C PRO A 65 -3.54 -9.33 -7.30
N LYS A 66 -3.77 -8.19 -6.64
CA LYS A 66 -3.88 -6.88 -7.29
C LYS A 66 -2.49 -6.29 -7.52
N ILE A 67 -1.73 -6.07 -6.45
CA ILE A 67 -0.48 -5.31 -6.55
C ILE A 67 0.69 -6.11 -7.17
N SER A 68 0.55 -7.42 -7.30
CA SER A 68 1.52 -8.25 -8.03
C SER A 68 1.20 -8.39 -9.53
N ASP A 69 0.00 -7.99 -9.97
CA ASP A 69 -0.37 -7.92 -11.38
C ASP A 69 0.10 -6.57 -11.97
N PRO A 70 1.02 -6.57 -12.94
CA PRO A 70 1.47 -5.34 -13.60
C PRO A 70 0.34 -4.56 -14.26
N ASN A 71 -0.72 -5.22 -14.74
CA ASN A 71 -1.84 -4.54 -15.41
C ASN A 71 -2.63 -3.70 -14.40
N PHE A 72 -2.93 -4.25 -13.23
CA PHE A 72 -3.59 -3.50 -12.15
C PHE A 72 -2.79 -2.25 -11.75
N VAL A 73 -1.46 -2.36 -11.62
CA VAL A 73 -0.61 -1.22 -11.25
C VAL A 73 -0.58 -0.16 -12.35
N LYS A 74 -0.60 -0.59 -13.62
CA LYS A 74 -0.69 0.30 -14.77
C LYS A 74 -2.03 1.03 -14.81
N ASP A 75 -3.14 0.31 -14.64
CA ASP A 75 -4.48 0.90 -14.62
C ASP A 75 -4.62 1.92 -13.47
N LEU A 76 -4.07 1.61 -12.29
CA LEU A 76 -4.03 2.54 -11.15
C LEU A 76 -3.23 3.82 -11.47
N GLU A 77 -2.11 3.69 -12.19
CA GLU A 77 -1.33 4.84 -12.64
C GLU A 77 -2.11 5.70 -13.65
N GLU A 78 -2.82 5.07 -14.59
CA GLU A 78 -3.67 5.77 -15.56
C GLU A 78 -4.82 6.52 -14.86
N ASP A 79 -5.49 5.90 -13.90
CA ASP A 79 -6.55 6.53 -13.09
C ASP A 79 -6.02 7.76 -12.31
N LEU A 80 -4.84 7.62 -11.68
CA LEU A 80 -4.19 8.73 -10.99
C LEU A 80 -3.79 9.86 -11.94
N TYR A 81 -3.33 9.52 -13.15
CA TYR A 81 -3.00 10.50 -14.17
C TYR A 81 -4.24 11.29 -14.59
N GLU A 82 -5.36 10.61 -14.86
CA GLU A 82 -6.63 11.24 -15.24
C GLU A 82 -7.18 12.15 -14.12
N LEU A 83 -6.94 11.81 -12.86
CA LEU A 83 -7.30 12.64 -11.72
C LEU A 83 -6.37 13.85 -11.57
N PHE A 84 -5.06 13.64 -11.53
CA PHE A 84 -4.08 14.69 -11.21
C PHE A 84 -3.95 15.72 -12.32
N LYS A 85 -4.14 15.33 -13.59
CA LYS A 85 -4.09 16.26 -14.73
C LYS A 85 -5.19 17.33 -14.75
N LYS A 86 -6.19 17.22 -13.87
CA LYS A 86 -7.25 18.23 -13.70
C LYS A 86 -6.75 19.49 -13.00
N ASP A 87 -5.64 19.40 -12.26
CA ASP A 87 -5.03 20.55 -11.62
C ASP A 87 -4.37 21.47 -12.68
N PRO A 88 -4.64 22.79 -12.70
CA PRO A 88 -4.02 23.71 -13.66
C PRO A 88 -2.48 23.79 -13.55
N GLY A 89 -1.92 23.46 -12.39
CA GLY A 89 -0.48 23.42 -12.13
C GLY A 89 0.15 22.03 -12.33
N PHE A 90 -0.59 21.07 -12.89
CA PHE A 90 -0.09 19.72 -13.12
C PHE A 90 1.18 19.71 -13.98
N ASP A 91 2.24 19.10 -13.45
CA ASP A 91 3.48 18.84 -14.18
C ASP A 91 3.68 17.33 -14.39
N ARG A 92 3.79 16.92 -15.65
CA ARG A 92 3.95 15.50 -16.01
C ARG A 92 5.26 14.91 -15.47
N GLY A 93 6.32 15.72 -15.36
CA GLY A 93 7.59 15.28 -14.79
C GLY A 93 7.49 14.98 -13.29
N GLN A 94 6.77 15.82 -12.54
CA GLN A 94 6.44 15.61 -11.14
C GLN A 94 5.58 14.37 -10.94
N PHE A 95 4.53 14.19 -11.76
CA PHE A 95 3.70 13.00 -11.73
C PHE A 95 4.53 11.71 -11.88
N HIS A 96 5.42 11.65 -12.86
CA HIS A 96 6.30 10.49 -13.04
C HIS A 96 7.15 10.19 -11.79
N LYS A 97 7.62 11.22 -11.07
CA LYS A 97 8.35 11.02 -9.81
C LYS A 97 7.44 10.48 -8.69
N GLN A 98 6.20 10.96 -8.58
CA GLN A 98 5.21 10.42 -7.63
C GLN A 98 4.95 8.93 -7.89
N ILE A 99 4.75 8.56 -9.16
CA ILE A 99 4.54 7.17 -9.56
C ILE A 99 5.77 6.31 -9.28
N ALA A 100 6.98 6.82 -9.52
CA ALA A 100 8.20 6.07 -9.23
C ALA A 100 8.35 5.75 -7.73
N VAL A 101 7.95 6.68 -6.85
CA VAL A 101 7.85 6.43 -5.40
C VAL A 101 6.76 5.40 -5.08
N MET A 102 5.56 5.56 -5.64
CA MET A 102 4.43 4.64 -5.42
C MET A 102 4.79 3.21 -5.81
N ARG A 103 5.42 3.01 -6.97
CA ARG A 103 5.88 1.69 -7.43
C ARG A 103 6.91 1.07 -6.50
N GLY A 104 7.82 1.88 -5.95
CA GLY A 104 8.76 1.43 -4.92
C GLY A 104 8.08 1.01 -3.61
N GLN A 105 7.03 1.72 -3.19
CA GLN A 105 6.19 1.32 -2.04
C GLN A 105 5.45 0.00 -2.31
N ILE A 106 4.86 -0.15 -3.51
CA ILE A 106 4.20 -1.39 -3.95
C ILE A 106 5.17 -2.57 -3.93
N LEU A 107 6.41 -2.38 -4.40
CA LEU A 107 7.45 -3.41 -4.38
C LEU A 107 7.75 -3.90 -2.96
N ASN A 108 8.00 -2.97 -2.03
CA ASN A 108 8.25 -3.30 -0.63
C ASN A 108 7.04 -3.97 0.03
N LEU A 109 5.83 -3.47 -0.21
CA LEU A 109 4.59 -4.04 0.32
C LEU A 109 4.37 -5.47 -0.19
N THR A 110 4.57 -5.70 -1.49
CA THR A 110 4.44 -7.03 -2.10
C THR A 110 5.40 -8.03 -1.44
N GLN A 111 6.65 -7.64 -1.23
CA GLN A 111 7.63 -8.51 -0.56
C GLN A 111 7.27 -8.75 0.91
N ALA A 112 6.84 -7.72 1.63
CA ALA A 112 6.43 -7.85 3.03
C ALA A 112 5.23 -8.79 3.21
N LEU A 113 4.24 -8.72 2.31
CA LEU A 113 3.08 -9.61 2.31
C LEU A 113 3.46 -11.06 1.99
N LYS A 114 4.33 -11.29 0.99
CA LYS A 114 4.82 -12.64 0.64
C LYS A 114 5.57 -13.29 1.81
N ASP A 115 6.40 -12.51 2.50
CA ASP A 115 7.21 -13.00 3.63
C ASP A 115 6.45 -13.03 4.97
N SER A 116 5.15 -12.73 4.97
CA SER A 116 4.32 -12.64 6.19
C SER A 116 4.94 -11.73 7.27
N LYS A 117 5.50 -10.59 6.86
CA LYS A 117 6.03 -9.56 7.75
C LYS A 117 4.92 -8.82 8.50
N SER A 118 5.29 -8.02 9.49
CA SER A 118 4.40 -7.09 10.19
C SER A 118 4.48 -5.68 9.60
N PRO A 119 3.49 -4.79 9.87
CA PRO A 119 3.56 -3.39 9.47
C PRO A 119 4.85 -2.67 9.94
N LEU A 120 5.33 -2.98 11.15
CA LEU A 120 6.60 -2.43 11.66
C LEU A 120 7.80 -2.87 10.81
N HIS A 121 7.88 -4.15 10.43
CA HIS A 121 8.95 -4.63 9.57
C HIS A 121 8.86 -4.02 8.16
N LEU A 122 7.65 -3.78 7.64
CA LEU A 122 7.45 -3.12 6.34
C LEU A 122 8.04 -1.71 6.35
N VAL A 123 7.71 -0.87 7.34
CA VAL A 123 8.23 0.51 7.38
C VAL A 123 9.72 0.59 7.66
N GLN A 124 10.33 -0.49 8.17
CA GLN A 124 11.78 -0.62 8.36
C GLN A 124 12.54 -1.00 7.09
N MET A 125 11.83 -1.41 6.03
CA MET A 125 12.45 -1.73 4.74
C MET A 125 13.08 -0.47 4.13
N PRO A 126 14.25 -0.58 3.47
CA PRO A 126 14.86 0.55 2.77
C PRO A 126 13.88 1.14 1.74
N PRO A 127 13.72 2.48 1.68
CA PRO A 127 12.91 3.10 0.64
C PRO A 127 13.50 2.83 -0.74
N VAL A 128 12.62 2.42 -1.67
CA VAL A 128 12.96 2.13 -3.07
C VAL A 128 12.23 3.11 -3.98
N ILE A 129 12.85 3.51 -5.08
CA ILE A 129 12.21 4.22 -6.19
C ILE A 129 12.33 3.33 -7.42
N VAL A 130 11.25 3.20 -8.17
CA VAL A 130 11.18 2.37 -9.37
C VAL A 130 10.80 3.22 -10.57
N GLU A 131 11.77 3.53 -11.42
CA GLU A 131 11.59 4.37 -12.60
C GLU A 131 11.33 3.50 -13.85
N THR A 132 10.38 3.90 -14.70
CA THR A 132 10.31 3.35 -16.07
C THR A 132 11.41 4.02 -16.89
N ALA A 133 12.34 3.25 -17.44
CA ALA A 133 13.24 3.78 -18.44
C ALA A 133 12.42 4.17 -19.68
N ARG A 134 12.55 5.42 -20.12
CA ARG A 134 11.99 5.85 -21.40
C ARG A 134 12.77 5.15 -22.52
N SER A 135 12.26 4.02 -22.98
CA SER A 135 12.66 3.49 -24.28
C SER A 135 12.28 4.51 -25.35
N HIS A 136 13.28 5.14 -25.97
CA HIS A 136 13.09 5.99 -27.15
C HIS A 136 12.66 5.19 -28.40
N GLN A 137 12.49 3.87 -28.28
CA GLN A 137 12.00 3.00 -29.34
C GLN A 137 10.65 2.38 -28.94
N ARG A 138 9.75 2.24 -29.92
CA ARG A 138 8.48 1.50 -29.84
C ARG A 138 8.72 -0.01 -29.61
N SER A 139 9.36 -0.36 -28.51
CA SER A 139 9.55 -1.72 -28.03
C SER A 139 8.54 -1.96 -26.91
N ALA A 140 7.78 -3.05 -27.00
CA ALA A 140 6.72 -3.43 -26.07
C ALA A 140 7.23 -3.86 -24.67
N ASN A 141 8.54 -3.76 -24.40
CA ASN A 141 9.12 -4.10 -23.11
C ASN A 141 9.52 -2.81 -22.36
N GLU A 142 8.73 -2.45 -21.35
CA GLU A 142 9.11 -1.45 -20.35
C GLU A 142 10.26 -2.00 -19.50
N SER A 143 11.40 -1.31 -19.50
CA SER A 143 12.50 -1.62 -18.59
C SER A 143 12.37 -0.79 -17.32
N TYR A 144 12.46 -1.46 -16.17
CA TYR A 144 12.33 -0.84 -14.85
C TYR A 144 13.70 -0.71 -14.18
N THR A 145 14.02 0.47 -13.66
CA THR A 145 15.24 0.70 -12.89
C THR A 145 14.88 0.89 -11.42
N GLN A 146 15.51 0.12 -10.53
CA GLN A 146 15.32 0.22 -9.09
C GLN A 146 16.50 0.99 -8.46
N SER A 147 16.19 1.98 -7.62
CA SER A 147 17.19 2.69 -6.81
C SER A 147 16.82 2.64 -5.33
N PHE A 148 17.81 2.44 -4.47
CA PHE A 148 17.63 2.29 -3.02
C PHE A 148 18.20 3.52 -2.31
N GLN A 149 17.44 4.08 -1.37
CA GLN A 149 17.99 5.07 -0.44
C GLN A 149 18.82 4.33 0.63
N SER A 150 20.10 4.67 0.76
CA SER A 150 21.10 3.88 1.48
C SER A 150 20.93 3.82 3.00
N ARG A 151 20.03 4.60 3.59
CA ARG A 151 19.81 4.63 5.05
C ARG A 151 18.52 3.89 5.43
N LYS A 152 18.66 2.84 6.23
CA LYS A 152 17.52 2.14 6.85
C LYS A 152 16.82 3.06 7.86
N PRO A 153 15.48 3.17 7.84
CA PRO A 153 14.74 3.88 8.88
C PRO A 153 14.86 3.13 10.23
N PHE A 154 15.00 3.86 11.34
CA PHE A 154 15.30 3.31 12.67
C PHE A 154 14.31 3.78 13.74
N PHE A 155 13.25 3.02 13.97
CA PHE A 155 12.23 3.35 14.97
C PHE A 155 12.64 2.85 16.37
N SER A 156 13.36 3.67 17.14
CA SER A 156 13.56 3.44 18.58
C SER A 156 12.50 4.15 19.41
N TRP A 157 12.21 3.59 20.58
CA TRP A 157 11.52 4.29 21.66
C TRP A 157 12.47 5.30 22.31
N TRP A 158 11.94 6.43 22.78
CA TRP A 158 12.60 7.34 23.71
C TRP A 158 12.27 6.91 25.13
#